data_AF-A0A7S4HK09-F1
#
_entry.id   AF-A0A7S4HK09-F1
#
_cell.length_a   1.000
_cell.length_b   1.000
_cell.length_c   1.000
_cell.angle_alpha   90.00
_cell.angle_beta   90.00
_cell.angle_gamma   90.00
#
_symmetry.space_group_name_H-M   'P 1'
#
loop_
_entity.id
_entity.type
_entity.pdbx_description
1 polymer ?
#
loop_
_entity_poly.entity_id
_entity_poly.type
_entity_poly.pdbx_seq_one_letter_code
_entity_poly.pdbx_strand_id
1 'polypeptide(L)'
;QGGKGRIANNTIRDNAGGGIILEKEAQSDLKANTITANDGFGVQLLPGCNARMSGNTIKEQDGHGIVVEGECTAQLRNNEVAQSSLAGVLIRAARSLVLEENDVHHNEGAGLRLVDGASPLVEKNQIKHNADCGVRVESGSAGRLLRNVIEENGSSGIFSEPGCEPQLAENYVHHNEMDEETPAELE
;
A
#
# COMPACT_ATOMS: atom_id res chain seq x y z
N GLN A 1 11.82 -24.44 4.86
CA GLN A 1 11.77 -24.14 6.31
C GLN A 1 11.74 -22.64 6.43
N GLY A 2 10.56 -22.07 6.70
CA GLY A 2 10.39 -20.63 6.92
C GLY A 2 11.24 -20.12 8.08
N GLY A 3 12.25 -19.30 7.76
CA GLY A 3 13.09 -18.65 8.76
C GLY A 3 12.33 -17.58 9.53
N LYS A 4 12.60 -17.44 10.83
CA LYS A 4 12.11 -16.32 11.62
C LYS A 4 13.12 -15.17 11.57
N GLY A 5 12.75 -14.07 10.92
CA GLY A 5 13.56 -12.86 10.80
C GLY A 5 13.13 -11.79 11.79
N ARG A 6 14.09 -11.06 12.37
CA ARG A 6 13.84 -9.79 13.06
C ARG A 6 14.70 -8.72 12.41
N ILE A 7 14.05 -7.76 11.77
CA ILE A 7 14.69 -6.64 11.10
C ILE A 7 14.22 -5.39 11.83
N ALA A 8 15.05 -4.84 12.71
CA ALA A 8 14.65 -3.69 13.51
C ALA A 8 15.73 -2.63 13.67
N ASN A 9 15.32 -1.36 13.64
CA ASN A 9 16.21 -0.18 13.79
C ASN A 9 17.33 -0.12 12.76
N ASN A 10 17.04 -0.50 11.51
CA ASN A 10 18.00 -0.41 10.41
C ASN A 10 17.69 0.78 9.51
N THR A 11 18.74 1.28 8.86
CA THR A 11 18.61 2.19 7.71
C THR A 11 19.01 1.44 6.46
N ILE A 12 18.08 1.33 5.51
CA ILE A 12 18.25 0.61 4.24
C ILE A 12 18.02 1.62 3.12
N ARG A 13 19.08 1.95 2.39
CA ARG A 13 19.06 3.05 1.43
C ARG A 13 20.02 2.87 0.27
N ASP A 14 19.78 3.61 -0.81
CA ASP A 14 20.63 3.70 -2.00
C ASP A 14 20.92 2.34 -2.64
N ASN A 15 19.93 1.45 -2.66
CA ASN A 15 20.04 0.14 -3.30
C ASN A 15 19.51 0.19 -4.73
N ALA A 16 20.23 -0.45 -5.66
CA ALA A 16 19.85 -0.55 -7.08
C ALA A 16 18.61 -1.42 -7.37
N GLY A 17 17.89 -1.86 -6.33
CA GLY A 17 16.74 -2.75 -6.43
C GLY A 17 15.82 -2.55 -5.23
N GLY A 18 15.13 -3.60 -4.78
CA GLY A 18 14.29 -3.52 -3.59
C GLY A 18 15.08 -3.35 -2.29
N GLY A 19 14.54 -2.64 -1.31
CA GLY A 19 15.16 -2.46 0.01
C GLY A 19 15.11 -3.74 0.86
N ILE A 20 13.90 -4.26 1.11
CA ILE A 20 13.69 -5.55 1.78
C ILE A 20 12.79 -6.44 0.92
N ILE A 21 13.22 -7.67 0.69
CA ILE A 21 12.39 -8.70 0.06
C ILE A 21 12.20 -9.85 1.03
N LEU A 22 10.95 -10.17 1.37
CA LEU A 22 10.60 -11.35 2.15
C LEU A 22 10.13 -12.46 1.23
N GLU A 23 10.92 -13.52 1.16
CA GLU A 23 10.61 -14.70 0.36
C GLU A 23 9.54 -15.59 0.98
N LYS A 24 9.10 -16.58 0.19
CA LYS A 24 8.10 -17.57 0.56
C LYS A 24 8.43 -18.24 1.90
N GLU A 25 7.41 -18.43 2.73
CA GLU A 25 7.48 -19.00 4.09
C GLU A 25 8.27 -18.16 5.11
N ALA A 26 8.86 -17.02 4.74
CA ALA A 26 9.54 -16.17 5.71
C ALA A 26 8.55 -15.66 6.77
N GLN A 27 8.97 -15.71 8.04
CA GLN A 27 8.22 -15.15 9.15
C GLN A 27 9.02 -13.99 9.75
N SER A 28 8.68 -12.75 9.41
CA SER A 28 9.53 -11.62 9.79
C SER A 28 8.79 -10.54 10.58
N ASP A 29 9.47 -10.01 11.58
CA ASP A 29 9.09 -8.79 12.30
C ASP A 29 10.00 -7.63 11.83
N LEU A 30 9.40 -6.68 11.12
CA LEU A 30 10.02 -5.48 10.60
C LEU A 30 9.59 -4.31 11.47
N LYS A 31 10.49 -3.78 12.29
CA LYS A 31 10.14 -2.77 13.28
C LYS A 31 11.08 -1.57 13.28
N ALA A 32 10.53 -0.36 13.20
CA ALA A 32 11.30 0.87 13.34
C ALA A 32 12.50 0.97 12.36
N ASN A 33 12.34 0.48 11.13
CA ASN A 33 13.35 0.67 10.09
C ASN A 33 13.06 1.93 9.28
N THR A 34 14.13 2.55 8.78
CA THR A 34 14.07 3.62 7.79
C THR A 34 14.53 3.06 6.45
N ILE A 35 13.64 3.01 5.47
CA ILE A 35 13.88 2.44 4.14
C ILE A 35 13.67 3.56 3.13
N THR A 36 14.73 4.00 2.44
CA THR A 36 14.68 5.24 1.65
C THR A 36 15.54 5.17 0.39
N ALA A 37 15.18 5.89 -0.67
CA ALA A 37 16.01 6.05 -1.86
C ALA A 37 16.50 4.72 -2.47
N ASN A 38 15.60 3.74 -2.67
CA ASN A 38 15.96 2.54 -3.42
C ASN A 38 15.31 2.61 -4.82
N ASP A 39 16.04 2.13 -5.83
CA ASP A 39 15.63 2.19 -7.24
C ASP A 39 14.43 1.27 -7.55
N GLY A 40 14.09 0.36 -6.63
CA GLY A 40 12.93 -0.53 -6.74
C GLY A 40 11.88 -0.28 -5.66
N PHE A 41 11.39 -1.37 -5.07
CA PHE A 41 10.40 -1.30 -3.99
C PHE A 41 11.06 -1.07 -2.63
N GLY A 42 10.39 -0.37 -1.70
CA GLY A 42 10.88 -0.28 -0.33
C GLY A 42 10.85 -1.65 0.37
N VAL A 43 9.67 -2.25 0.43
CA VAL A 43 9.45 -3.59 0.98
C VAL A 43 8.59 -4.43 0.05
N GLN A 44 9.05 -5.62 -0.31
CA GLN A 44 8.26 -6.59 -1.07
C GLN A 44 8.00 -7.85 -0.24
N LEU A 45 6.72 -8.21 -0.14
CA LEU A 45 6.20 -9.39 0.54
C LEU A 45 5.75 -10.41 -0.50
N LEU A 46 6.56 -11.44 -0.76
CA LEU A 46 6.27 -12.46 -1.78
C LEU A 46 5.26 -13.51 -1.28
N PRO A 47 4.60 -14.25 -2.20
CA PRO A 47 3.54 -15.19 -1.83
C PRO A 47 3.94 -16.21 -0.76
N GLY A 48 3.09 -16.38 0.25
CA GLY A 48 3.26 -17.34 1.33
C GLY A 48 4.12 -16.85 2.50
N CYS A 49 4.49 -15.57 2.54
CA CYS A 49 5.15 -14.98 3.70
C CYS A 49 4.19 -14.73 4.88
N ASN A 50 4.78 -14.48 6.05
CA ASN A 50 4.13 -13.88 7.19
C ASN A 50 4.94 -12.69 7.70
N ALA A 51 4.35 -11.50 7.70
CA ALA A 51 5.05 -10.28 8.10
C ALA A 51 4.28 -9.48 9.15
N ARG A 52 4.99 -8.97 10.14
CA ARG A 52 4.52 -7.89 11.00
C ARG A 52 5.40 -6.68 10.75
N MET A 53 4.79 -5.59 10.31
CA MET A 53 5.48 -4.34 10.01
C MET A 53 4.95 -3.26 10.95
N SER A 54 5.81 -2.71 11.81
CA SER A 54 5.40 -1.64 12.71
C SER A 54 6.39 -0.51 12.89
N GLY A 55 5.91 0.73 12.86
CA GLY A 55 6.76 1.91 13.09
C GLY A 55 7.83 2.12 12.01
N ASN A 56 7.70 1.54 10.82
CA ASN A 56 8.69 1.73 9.76
C ASN A 56 8.39 3.02 8.98
N THR A 57 9.44 3.69 8.54
CA THR A 57 9.38 4.82 7.62
C THR A 57 9.92 4.37 6.27
N ILE A 58 9.08 4.35 5.25
CA ILE A 58 9.40 3.90 3.89
C ILE A 58 9.16 5.07 2.94
N LYS A 59 10.23 5.68 2.44
CA LYS A 59 10.14 6.94 1.68
C LYS A 59 10.96 6.95 0.41
N GLU A 60 10.63 7.82 -0.55
CA GLU A 60 11.55 8.10 -1.68
C GLU A 60 11.95 6.84 -2.45
N GLN A 61 10.99 5.96 -2.76
CA GLN A 61 11.27 4.76 -3.57
C GLN A 61 11.03 5.08 -5.04
N ASP A 62 11.92 4.65 -5.93
CA ASP A 62 11.73 4.82 -7.39
C ASP A 62 10.77 3.76 -7.98
N GLY A 63 10.17 2.94 -7.14
CA GLY A 63 9.00 2.11 -7.45
C GLY A 63 7.87 2.31 -6.43
N HIS A 64 7.24 1.20 -6.03
CA HIS A 64 6.25 1.20 -4.94
C HIS A 64 6.90 1.27 -3.56
N GLY A 65 6.24 1.90 -2.59
CA GLY A 65 6.70 1.88 -1.21
C GLY A 65 6.69 0.46 -0.63
N ILE A 66 5.50 -0.16 -0.65
CA ILE A 66 5.28 -1.53 -0.19
C ILE A 66 4.53 -2.31 -1.26
N VAL A 67 4.97 -3.54 -1.52
CA VAL A 67 4.28 -4.49 -2.40
C VAL A 67 3.92 -5.74 -1.61
N VAL A 68 2.64 -6.14 -1.63
CA VAL A 68 2.16 -7.38 -1.02
C VAL A 68 1.54 -8.27 -2.06
N GLU A 69 2.06 -9.49 -2.20
CA GLU A 69 1.69 -10.43 -3.26
C GLU A 69 1.10 -11.74 -2.73
N GLY A 70 0.02 -12.17 -3.37
CA GLY A 70 -0.56 -13.50 -3.23
C GLY A 70 -0.97 -13.84 -1.79
N GLU A 71 -0.88 -15.13 -1.43
CA GLU A 71 -1.30 -15.66 -0.14
C GLU A 71 -0.33 -15.31 1.02
N CYS A 72 0.21 -14.09 1.07
CA CYS A 72 0.94 -13.61 2.25
C CYS A 72 -0.06 -13.18 3.35
N THR A 73 0.27 -13.50 4.59
CA THR A 73 -0.44 -13.01 5.77
C THR A 73 0.36 -11.89 6.41
N ALA A 74 -0.10 -10.65 6.33
CA ALA A 74 0.66 -9.53 6.85
C ALA A 74 -0.17 -8.52 7.65
N GLN A 75 0.49 -7.90 8.63
CA GLN A 75 -0.04 -6.83 9.44
C GLN A 75 0.89 -5.62 9.32
N LEU A 76 0.39 -4.55 8.72
CA LEU A 76 1.08 -3.26 8.64
C LEU A 76 0.40 -2.30 9.59
N ARG A 77 1.11 -1.92 10.65
CA ARG A 77 0.57 -1.03 11.66
C ARG A 77 1.48 0.14 11.99
N ASN A 78 0.96 1.36 12.04
CA ASN A 78 1.75 2.55 12.41
C ASN A 78 3.00 2.71 11.53
N ASN A 79 2.90 2.46 10.22
CA ASN A 79 3.99 2.73 9.28
C ASN A 79 3.69 4.02 8.52
N GLU A 80 4.76 4.70 8.10
CA GLU A 80 4.72 5.85 7.21
C GLU A 80 5.22 5.42 5.83
N VAL A 81 4.42 5.62 4.78
CA VAL A 81 4.76 5.28 3.40
C VAL A 81 4.54 6.50 2.51
N ALA A 82 5.62 7.06 1.99
CA ALA A 82 5.52 8.34 1.28
C ALA A 82 6.52 8.54 0.16
N GLN A 83 6.22 9.47 -0.75
CA GLN A 83 7.17 9.92 -1.78
C GLN A 83 7.69 8.77 -2.66
N SER A 84 6.90 7.73 -2.87
CA SER A 84 7.17 6.71 -3.87
C SER A 84 6.75 7.18 -5.26
N SER A 85 7.53 6.87 -6.31
CA SER A 85 7.23 7.25 -7.71
C SER A 85 6.03 6.49 -8.30
N LEU A 86 5.61 5.41 -7.66
CA LEU A 86 4.39 4.67 -7.98
C LEU A 86 3.42 4.70 -6.80
N ALA A 87 2.54 3.71 -6.69
CA ALA A 87 1.64 3.60 -5.54
C ALA A 87 2.41 3.45 -4.22
N GLY A 88 1.90 4.07 -3.16
CA GLY A 88 2.46 3.91 -1.81
C GLY A 88 2.45 2.45 -1.36
N VAL A 89 1.27 1.82 -1.41
CA VAL A 89 1.11 0.39 -1.16
C VAL A 89 0.35 -0.29 -2.30
N LEU A 90 1.03 -1.22 -2.98
CA LEU A 90 0.44 -2.13 -3.97
C LEU A 90 0.05 -3.45 -3.30
N ILE A 91 -1.20 -3.86 -3.47
CA ILE A 91 -1.77 -5.09 -2.91
C ILE A 91 -2.27 -5.93 -4.08
N ARG A 92 -1.58 -7.04 -4.37
CA ARG A 92 -1.90 -7.94 -5.48
C ARG A 92 -2.32 -9.31 -4.98
N ALA A 93 -3.55 -9.71 -5.26
CA ALA A 93 -4.11 -11.02 -4.88
C ALA A 93 -4.03 -11.37 -3.38
N ALA A 94 -3.70 -10.39 -2.52
CA ALA A 94 -3.54 -10.60 -1.08
C ALA A 94 -4.85 -10.37 -0.35
N ARG A 95 -5.30 -11.41 0.37
CA ARG A 95 -6.59 -11.43 1.09
C ARG A 95 -6.45 -11.46 2.60
N SER A 96 -5.27 -11.81 3.11
CA SER A 96 -4.97 -11.90 4.54
C SER A 96 -4.08 -10.74 5.00
N LEU A 97 -4.44 -9.53 4.56
CA LEU A 97 -3.68 -8.32 4.81
C LEU A 97 -4.47 -7.34 5.68
N VAL A 98 -3.84 -6.85 6.74
CA VAL A 98 -4.40 -5.78 7.58
C VAL A 98 -3.48 -4.57 7.52
N LEU A 99 -4.03 -3.43 7.11
CA LEU A 99 -3.40 -2.11 7.20
C LEU A 99 -4.15 -1.33 8.28
N GLU A 100 -3.50 -1.06 9.41
CA GLU A 100 -4.08 -0.34 10.55
C GLU A 100 -3.23 0.89 10.94
N GLU A 101 -3.83 2.05 11.15
CA GLU A 101 -3.11 3.22 11.69
C GLU A 101 -1.85 3.64 10.88
N ASN A 102 -1.81 3.39 9.57
CA ASN A 102 -0.70 3.84 8.72
C ASN A 102 -0.94 5.25 8.16
N ASP A 103 0.13 5.98 7.90
CA ASP A 103 0.12 7.25 7.17
C ASP A 103 0.70 7.04 5.77
N VAL A 104 -0.13 7.16 4.73
CA VAL A 104 0.24 6.90 3.33
C VAL A 104 0.03 8.17 2.52
N HIS A 105 1.12 8.83 2.12
CA HIS A 105 1.01 10.19 1.60
C HIS A 105 2.07 10.60 0.58
N HIS A 106 1.77 11.61 -0.24
CA HIS A 106 2.75 12.20 -1.16
C HIS A 106 3.38 11.20 -2.14
N ASN A 107 2.69 10.10 -2.46
CA ASN A 107 3.13 9.19 -3.51
C ASN A 107 2.67 9.69 -4.87
N GLU A 108 3.45 9.47 -5.92
CA GLU A 108 3.12 9.91 -7.28
C GLU A 108 2.01 9.06 -7.94
N GLY A 109 1.79 7.84 -7.45
CA GLY A 109 0.63 7.03 -7.79
C GLY A 109 -0.46 7.07 -6.71
N ALA A 110 -1.37 6.09 -6.76
CA ALA A 110 -2.40 5.96 -5.74
C ALA A 110 -1.81 5.69 -4.35
N GLY A 111 -2.44 6.17 -3.29
CA GLY A 111 -2.02 5.86 -1.92
C GLY A 111 -2.02 4.34 -1.68
N LEU A 112 -3.19 3.71 -1.86
CA LEU A 112 -3.36 2.26 -1.87
C LEU A 112 -3.89 1.80 -3.23
N ARG A 113 -3.27 0.77 -3.82
CA ARG A 113 -3.72 0.16 -5.07
C ARG A 113 -4.00 -1.32 -4.88
N LEU A 114 -5.24 -1.73 -5.07
CA LEU A 114 -5.72 -3.10 -4.91
C LEU A 114 -5.98 -3.72 -6.29
N VAL A 115 -5.30 -4.82 -6.60
CA VAL A 115 -5.39 -5.49 -7.91
C VAL A 115 -5.51 -7.01 -7.76
N ASP A 116 -5.95 -7.65 -8.85
CA ASP A 116 -5.99 -9.11 -9.01
C ASP A 116 -6.75 -9.85 -7.90
N GLY A 117 -7.93 -9.36 -7.53
CA GLY A 117 -8.77 -9.99 -6.50
C GLY A 117 -8.22 -9.85 -5.08
N ALA A 118 -7.43 -8.79 -4.81
CA ALA A 118 -7.02 -8.41 -3.46
C ALA A 118 -8.24 -8.18 -2.57
N SER A 119 -8.11 -8.45 -1.27
CA SER A 119 -9.18 -8.25 -0.28
C SER A 119 -8.65 -7.90 1.11
N PRO A 120 -7.96 -6.76 1.28
CA PRO A 120 -7.41 -6.35 2.57
C PRO A 120 -8.49 -5.80 3.52
N LEU A 121 -8.17 -5.78 4.80
CA LEU A 121 -8.79 -4.90 5.79
C LEU A 121 -7.92 -3.63 5.92
N VAL A 122 -8.50 -2.48 5.61
CA VAL A 122 -7.87 -1.16 5.70
C VAL A 122 -8.62 -0.37 6.76
N GLU A 123 -8.04 -0.21 7.95
CA GLU A 123 -8.70 0.40 9.10
C GLU A 123 -7.90 1.57 9.69
N LYS A 124 -8.56 2.72 9.96
CA LYS A 124 -7.96 3.87 10.66
C LYS A 124 -6.66 4.42 10.03
N ASN A 125 -6.51 4.30 8.72
CA ASN A 125 -5.36 4.87 8.01
C ASN A 125 -5.63 6.32 7.63
N GLN A 126 -4.56 7.10 7.54
CA GLN A 126 -4.54 8.42 6.91
C GLN A 126 -3.97 8.24 5.51
N ILE A 127 -4.75 8.59 4.48
CA ILE A 127 -4.36 8.42 3.07
C ILE A 127 -4.54 9.75 2.36
N LYS A 128 -3.46 10.50 2.17
CA LYS A 128 -3.55 11.92 1.83
C LYS A 128 -2.47 12.42 0.89
N HIS A 129 -2.75 13.46 0.11
CA HIS A 129 -1.76 14.09 -0.77
C HIS A 129 -1.08 13.15 -1.76
N ASN A 130 -1.68 12.02 -2.12
CA ASN A 130 -1.18 11.20 -3.21
C ASN A 130 -1.59 11.85 -4.53
N ALA A 131 -0.76 11.76 -5.57
CA ALA A 131 -0.99 12.49 -6.82
C ALA A 131 -2.11 11.88 -7.68
N ASP A 132 -2.41 10.59 -7.50
CA ASP A 132 -3.60 9.92 -8.04
C ASP A 132 -4.65 9.75 -6.90
N CYS A 133 -5.52 8.75 -7.02
CA CYS A 133 -6.54 8.42 -6.05
C CYS A 133 -5.95 8.07 -4.67
N GLY A 134 -6.71 8.33 -3.60
CA GLY A 134 -6.35 7.84 -2.27
C GLY A 134 -6.32 6.30 -2.24
N VAL A 135 -7.43 5.68 -2.65
CA VAL A 135 -7.57 4.23 -2.79
C VAL A 135 -8.11 3.86 -4.17
N ARG A 136 -7.37 3.05 -4.91
CA ARG A 136 -7.74 2.55 -6.23
C ARG A 136 -8.02 1.04 -6.16
N VAL A 137 -9.22 0.62 -6.54
CA VAL A 137 -9.68 -0.78 -6.50
C VAL A 137 -9.96 -1.26 -7.92
N GLU A 138 -9.20 -2.26 -8.35
CA GLU A 138 -9.16 -2.71 -9.75
C GLU A 138 -9.25 -4.24 -9.86
N SER A 139 -9.56 -4.74 -11.06
CA SER A 139 -9.40 -6.15 -11.43
C SER A 139 -10.09 -7.14 -10.48
N GLY A 140 -11.38 -6.90 -10.19
CA GLY A 140 -12.20 -7.74 -9.33
C GLY A 140 -11.77 -7.76 -7.87
N SER A 141 -10.98 -6.77 -7.45
CA SER A 141 -10.60 -6.62 -6.06
C SER A 141 -11.76 -6.17 -5.20
N ALA A 142 -11.69 -6.52 -3.94
CA ALA A 142 -12.57 -6.05 -2.89
C ALA A 142 -11.70 -5.53 -1.75
N GLY A 143 -12.30 -4.93 -0.75
CA GLY A 143 -11.55 -4.48 0.42
C GLY A 143 -12.50 -3.90 1.43
N ARG A 144 -12.22 -4.12 2.71
CA ARG A 144 -13.00 -3.52 3.79
C ARG A 144 -12.27 -2.28 4.26
N LEU A 145 -12.79 -1.12 3.91
CA LEU A 145 -12.26 0.17 4.31
C LEU A 145 -13.11 0.70 5.46
N LEU A 146 -12.51 0.78 6.65
CA LEU A 146 -13.17 1.15 7.89
C LEU A 146 -12.48 2.33 8.57
N ARG A 147 -13.22 3.41 8.87
CA ARG A 147 -12.69 4.53 9.69
C ARG A 147 -11.42 5.18 9.14
N ASN A 148 -11.19 5.14 7.83
CA ASN A 148 -10.05 5.80 7.23
C ASN A 148 -10.35 7.28 7.00
N VAL A 149 -9.30 8.11 7.06
CA VAL A 149 -9.34 9.50 6.60
C VAL A 149 -8.65 9.54 5.24
N ILE A 150 -9.37 9.94 4.21
CA ILE A 150 -8.90 9.96 2.82
C ILE A 150 -9.13 11.35 2.25
N GLU A 151 -8.07 12.14 2.17
CA GLU A 151 -8.19 13.58 1.94
C GLU A 151 -7.11 14.13 1.02
N GLU A 152 -7.41 15.20 0.29
CA GLU A 152 -6.41 15.98 -0.44
C GLU A 152 -5.56 15.16 -1.43
N ASN A 153 -6.14 14.09 -2.00
CA ASN A 153 -5.51 13.35 -3.09
C ASN A 153 -5.82 14.02 -4.45
N GLY A 154 -4.89 13.92 -5.39
CA GLY A 154 -4.90 14.60 -6.69
C GLY A 154 -5.90 14.03 -7.71
N SER A 155 -6.64 13.00 -7.31
CA SER A 155 -7.82 12.49 -8.02
C SER A 155 -8.84 12.00 -6.97
N SER A 156 -9.74 11.11 -7.35
CA SER A 156 -10.81 10.57 -6.51
C SER A 156 -10.27 10.02 -5.17
N GLY A 157 -10.93 10.33 -4.06
CA GLY A 157 -10.55 9.75 -2.77
C GLY A 157 -10.57 8.22 -2.80
N ILE A 158 -11.64 7.63 -3.33
CA ILE A 158 -11.77 6.20 -3.57
C ILE A 158 -12.29 6.00 -4.99
N PHE A 159 -11.51 5.32 -5.83
CA PHE A 159 -11.90 4.89 -7.18
C PHE A 159 -12.06 3.38 -7.22
N SER A 160 -13.13 2.90 -7.86
CA SER A 160 -13.43 1.48 -8.00
C SER A 160 -13.86 1.16 -9.42
N GLU A 161 -13.15 0.25 -10.07
CA GLU A 161 -13.50 -0.24 -11.40
C GLU A 161 -14.81 -1.06 -11.38
N PRO A 162 -15.53 -1.13 -12.53
CA PRO A 162 -16.64 -2.07 -12.68
C PRO A 162 -16.26 -3.51 -12.32
N GLY A 163 -17.10 -4.17 -11.51
CA GLY A 163 -16.87 -5.53 -11.04
C GLY A 163 -16.01 -5.64 -9.77
N CYS A 164 -15.53 -4.53 -9.22
CA CYS A 164 -14.95 -4.48 -7.88
C CYS A 164 -16.02 -4.20 -6.82
N GLU A 165 -15.85 -4.77 -5.63
CA GLU A 165 -16.84 -4.67 -4.53
C GLU A 165 -16.19 -4.23 -3.20
N PRO A 166 -15.64 -3.00 -3.10
CA PRO A 166 -15.15 -2.49 -1.84
C PRO A 166 -16.31 -2.23 -0.86
N GLN A 167 -16.09 -2.55 0.41
CA GLN A 167 -17.02 -2.30 1.51
C GLN A 167 -16.51 -1.12 2.32
N LEU A 168 -17.31 -0.06 2.39
CA LEU A 168 -16.98 1.16 3.10
C LEU A 168 -17.82 1.29 4.37
N ALA A 169 -17.19 1.61 5.50
CA ALA A 169 -17.89 1.93 6.73
C ALA A 169 -17.14 3.01 7.50
N GLU A 170 -17.86 4.03 7.98
CA GLU A 170 -17.33 5.07 8.87
C GLU A 170 -16.09 5.82 8.33
N ASN A 171 -15.83 5.84 7.02
CA ASN A 171 -14.71 6.57 6.44
C ASN A 171 -15.03 8.07 6.31
N TYR A 172 -14.02 8.91 6.47
CA TYR A 172 -14.08 10.34 6.23
C TYR A 172 -13.31 10.67 4.96
N VAL A 173 -14.03 10.94 3.87
CA VAL A 173 -13.46 11.18 2.53
C VAL A 173 -13.80 12.60 2.09
N HIS A 174 -12.82 13.47 1.92
CA HIS A 174 -13.07 14.89 1.62
C HIS A 174 -11.91 15.59 0.91
N HIS A 175 -12.17 16.73 0.27
CA HIS A 175 -11.13 17.58 -0.34
C HIS A 175 -10.21 16.82 -1.32
N ASN A 176 -10.69 15.73 -1.93
CA ASN A 176 -9.98 15.04 -3.01
C ASN A 176 -10.40 15.67 -4.34
N GLU A 177 -9.51 15.69 -5.31
CA GLU A 177 -9.80 16.22 -6.64
C GLU A 177 -10.70 15.26 -7.43
N MET A 178 -11.35 15.78 -8.47
CA MET A 178 -12.16 14.96 -9.37
C MET A 178 -11.28 14.52 -10.52
N ASP A 179 -11.30 13.22 -10.86
CA ASP A 179 -10.77 12.77 -12.14
C ASP A 179 -11.49 13.54 -13.26
N GLU A 180 -10.79 14.47 -13.93
CA GLU A 180 -11.19 14.92 -15.25
C GLU A 180 -10.91 13.76 -16.21
N GLU A 181 -11.77 12.73 -16.22
CA GLU A 181 -11.79 11.80 -17.36
C GLU A 181 -12.03 12.65 -18.61
N THR A 182 -10.99 12.86 -19.42
CA THR A 182 -11.16 13.16 -20.83
C THR A 182 -12.12 12.11 -21.38
N PRO A 183 -13.30 12.48 -21.91
CA PRO A 183 -14.28 11.51 -22.37
C PRO A 183 -13.59 10.56 -23.34
N ALA A 184 -13.70 9.25 -23.10
CA ALA A 184 -13.28 8.25 -24.05
C ALA A 184 -13.86 8.63 -25.41
N GLU A 185 -12.99 8.90 -26.39
CA GLU A 185 -13.38 9.08 -27.79
C GLU A 185 -14.07 7.79 -28.23
N LEU A 186 -15.40 7.82 -28.23
CA LEU A 186 -16.24 6.84 -28.90
C LEU A 186 -16.07 7.08 -30.41
N GLU A 187 -15.12 6.36 -31.03
CA GLU A 187 -15.13 6.04 -32.46
C GLU A 187 -15.46 4.56 -32.69
#